data_AF-A0A9X2EPY1-F1
#
_entry.id   AF-A0A9X2EPY1-F1
#
_cell.length_a   1.000
_cell.length_b   1.000
_cell.length_c   1.000
_cell.angle_alpha   90.00
_cell.angle_beta   90.00
_cell.angle_gamma   90.00
#
_symmetry.space_group_name_H-M   'P 1'
#
loop_
_entity.id
_entity.type
_entity.pdbx_description
1 polymer ?
#
loop_
_entity_poly.entity_id
_entity_poly.type
_entity_poly.pdbx_seq_one_letter_code
_entity_poly.pdbx_strand_id
1 'polypeptide(L)'
;MNQINPAHSVETLLKVANGYSGASKAAALVLLSAWNSSDFAVPVAELALLDGDNYQHAINVMNLRYHGKEPQSVIANGDKKFHALYREWNHLEIQRKEAA
;
A
#
# COMPACT_ATOMS: atom_id res chain seq x y z
N MET A 1 14.30 17.90 -9.32
CA MET A 1 13.47 16.78 -8.83
C MET A 1 12.06 17.30 -8.68
N ASN A 2 11.08 16.77 -9.43
CA ASN A 2 9.67 17.14 -9.23
C ASN A 2 9.32 16.87 -7.77
N GLN A 3 8.70 17.84 -7.09
CA GLN A 3 8.23 17.62 -5.73
C GLN A 3 7.15 16.54 -5.75
N ILE A 4 7.52 15.34 -5.33
CA ILE A 4 6.57 14.26 -5.05
C ILE A 4 5.70 14.77 -3.90
N ASN A 5 4.38 14.79 -4.08
CA ASN A 5 3.44 15.00 -2.99
C ASN A 5 3.11 13.62 -2.37
N PRO A 6 3.64 13.28 -1.18
CA PRO A 6 3.42 11.99 -0.54
C PRO A 6 1.94 11.71 -0.29
N ALA A 7 1.22 12.72 0.20
CA ALA A 7 -0.20 12.62 0.53
C ALA A 7 -1.00 12.23 -0.70
N HIS A 8 -0.72 12.89 -1.83
CA HIS A 8 -1.39 12.60 -3.09
C HIS A 8 -1.18 11.14 -3.53
N SER A 9 0.04 10.60 -3.44
CA SER A 9 0.30 9.22 -3.85
C SER A 9 -0.40 8.20 -2.96
N VAL A 10 -0.41 8.43 -1.64
CA VAL A 10 -1.14 7.55 -0.70
C VAL A 10 -2.65 7.62 -0.95
N GLU A 11 -3.22 8.82 -1.14
CA GLU A 11 -4.65 8.97 -1.40
C GLU A 11 -5.09 8.39 -2.74
N THR A 12 -4.27 8.52 -3.79
CA THR A 12 -4.53 7.89 -5.08
C THR A 12 -4.54 6.37 -4.96
N LEU A 13 -3.52 5.77 -4.34
CA LEU A 13 -3.52 4.31 -4.15
C LEU A 13 -4.66 3.83 -3.25
N LEU A 14 -5.05 4.59 -2.22
CA LEU A 14 -6.22 4.24 -1.40
C LEU A 14 -7.49 4.21 -2.24
N LYS A 15 -7.66 5.13 -3.20
CA LYS A 15 -8.81 5.08 -4.13
C LYS A 15 -8.79 3.82 -4.99
N VAL A 16 -7.62 3.44 -5.54
CA VAL A 16 -7.47 2.21 -6.33
C VAL A 16 -7.75 0.96 -5.50
N ALA A 17 -7.23 0.93 -4.26
CA ALA A 17 -7.37 -0.19 -3.34
C ALA A 17 -8.81 -0.39 -2.82
N ASN A 18 -9.65 0.64 -2.84
CA ASN A 18 -11.08 0.56 -2.51
C ASN A 18 -11.95 0.08 -3.70
N GLY A 19 -11.33 -0.35 -4.81
CA GLY A 19 -12.01 -1.08 -5.89
C GLY A 19 -12.01 -2.59 -5.68
N TYR A 20 -12.44 -3.35 -6.70
CA TYR A 20 -12.50 -4.82 -6.68
C TYR A 20 -11.85 -5.42 -7.93
N SER A 21 -10.56 -5.15 -8.13
CA SER A 21 -9.78 -5.64 -9.27
C SER A 21 -8.41 -6.15 -8.85
N GLY A 22 -7.67 -6.78 -9.78
CA GLY A 22 -6.26 -7.12 -9.56
C GLY A 22 -5.40 -5.91 -9.22
N ALA A 23 -5.63 -4.75 -9.84
CA ALA A 23 -4.97 -3.50 -9.51
C ALA A 23 -5.30 -3.03 -8.09
N SER A 24 -6.54 -3.24 -7.65
CA SER A 24 -6.99 -2.91 -6.28
C SER A 24 -6.26 -3.76 -5.24
N LYS A 25 -6.13 -5.07 -5.50
CA LYS A 25 -5.33 -5.98 -4.68
C LYS A 25 -3.86 -5.53 -4.63
N ALA A 26 -3.24 -5.23 -5.77
CA ALA A 26 -1.85 -4.78 -5.83
C ALA A 26 -1.65 -3.47 -5.05
N ALA A 27 -2.54 -2.48 -5.22
CA ALA A 27 -2.50 -1.22 -4.48
C ALA A 27 -2.67 -1.42 -2.97
N ALA A 28 -3.60 -2.29 -2.55
CA ALA A 28 -3.79 -2.64 -1.15
C ALA A 28 -2.53 -3.27 -0.54
N LEU A 29 -1.93 -4.24 -1.24
CA LEU A 29 -0.70 -4.88 -0.80
C LEU A 29 0.47 -3.89 -0.70
N VAL A 30 0.61 -2.95 -1.63
CA VAL A 30 1.63 -1.88 -1.52
C VAL A 30 1.43 -1.05 -0.26
N LEU A 31 0.22 -0.55 -0.03
CA LEU A 31 -0.10 0.28 1.14
C LEU A 31 0.10 -0.49 2.43
N LEU A 32 -0.46 -1.70 2.54
CA LEU A 32 -0.38 -2.53 3.73
C LEU A 32 1.03 -3.02 4.00
N SER A 33 1.82 -3.37 2.98
CA SER A 33 3.22 -3.75 3.20
C SER A 33 4.07 -2.57 3.67
N ALA A 34 3.80 -1.36 3.17
CA ALA A 34 4.50 -0.16 3.62
C ALA A 34 4.10 0.26 5.04
N TRP A 35 2.89 -0.10 5.49
CA TRP A 35 2.38 0.21 6.84
C TRP A 35 2.69 -0.88 7.87
N ASN A 36 2.50 -2.15 7.50
CA ASN A 36 2.64 -3.33 8.33
C ASN A 36 3.24 -4.50 7.53
N SER A 37 4.57 -4.46 7.32
CA SER A 37 5.31 -5.50 6.60
C SER A 37 5.42 -6.83 7.36
N SER A 38 5.00 -6.87 8.62
CA SER A 38 5.00 -8.10 9.41
C SER A 38 3.89 -9.06 8.97
N ASP A 39 2.77 -8.50 8.52
CA ASP A 39 1.57 -9.25 8.18
C ASP A 39 1.28 -9.23 6.68
N PHE A 40 1.79 -8.25 5.94
CA PHE A 40 1.61 -8.14 4.48
C PHE A 40 2.95 -8.02 3.77
N ALA A 41 3.03 -8.62 2.58
CA ALA A 41 4.12 -8.42 1.64
C ALA A 41 3.55 -8.21 0.24
N VAL A 42 4.10 -7.23 -0.49
CA VAL A 42 3.79 -7.00 -1.90
C VAL A 42 4.65 -7.91 -2.75
N PRO A 43 4.08 -8.88 -3.49
CA PRO A 43 4.82 -9.59 -4.50
C PRO A 43 5.17 -8.64 -5.64
N VAL A 44 6.45 -8.49 -5.99
CA VAL A 44 6.89 -7.53 -7.02
C VAL A 44 6.18 -7.74 -8.36
N ALA A 45 5.85 -9.00 -8.71
CA ALA A 45 5.11 -9.32 -9.93
C ALA A 45 3.68 -8.73 -9.96
N GLU A 46 3.03 -8.52 -8.81
CA GLU A 46 1.69 -7.93 -8.73
C GLU A 46 1.70 -6.44 -9.14
N LEU A 47 2.86 -5.77 -9.08
CA LEU A 47 2.98 -4.38 -9.54
C LEU A 47 2.68 -4.22 -11.04
N ALA A 48 2.80 -5.30 -11.84
CA ALA A 48 2.46 -5.30 -13.26
C ALA A 48 0.95 -5.15 -13.52
N LEU A 49 0.10 -5.29 -12.50
CA LEU A 49 -1.34 -5.07 -12.60
C LEU A 49 -1.73 -3.59 -12.50
N LEU A 50 -0.80 -2.73 -12.09
CA LEU A 50 -1.02 -1.28 -12.05
C LEU A 50 -0.74 -0.68 -13.43
N ASP A 51 -1.52 0.33 -13.82
CA ASP A 51 -1.13 1.19 -14.93
C ASP A 51 0.11 2.04 -14.56
N GLY A 52 0.71 2.72 -15.54
CA GLY A 52 1.95 3.47 -15.34
C GLY A 52 1.85 4.58 -14.29
N ASP A 53 0.69 5.22 -14.15
CA ASP A 53 0.47 6.30 -13.17
C ASP A 53 0.36 5.73 -11.75
N ASN A 54 -0.47 4.71 -11.59
CA ASN A 54 -0.64 4.01 -10.32
C ASN A 54 0.63 3.28 -9.87
N TYR A 55 1.42 2.74 -10.80
CA TYR A 55 2.74 2.18 -10.52
C TYR A 55 3.67 3.25 -9.94
N GLN A 56 3.71 4.45 -10.53
CA GLN A 56 4.55 5.53 -10.00
C GLN A 56 4.10 5.95 -8.59
N HIS A 57 2.79 6.00 -8.33
CA HIS A 57 2.28 6.22 -6.98
C HIS A 57 2.69 5.11 -6.01
N ALA A 58 2.68 3.85 -6.43
CA ALA A 58 3.17 2.72 -5.63
C ALA A 58 4.65 2.86 -5.25
N ILE A 59 5.51 3.21 -6.20
CA ILE A 59 6.93 3.49 -5.93
C ILE A 59 7.08 4.64 -4.94
N ASN A 60 6.32 5.73 -5.11
CA ASN A 60 6.38 6.88 -4.21
C ASN A 60 5.98 6.50 -2.78
N VAL A 61 4.96 5.65 -2.60
CA VAL A 61 4.54 5.14 -1.28
C VAL A 61 5.64 4.30 -0.63
N MET A 62 6.26 3.37 -1.38
CA MET A 62 7.37 2.56 -0.86
C MET A 62 8.58 3.44 -0.48
N ASN A 63 8.86 4.48 -1.27
CA ASN A 63 9.97 5.41 -1.02
C ASN A 63 9.79 6.21 0.29
N LEU A 64 8.57 6.36 0.82
CA LEU A 64 8.36 7.00 2.13
C LEU A 64 9.12 6.27 3.24
N ARG A 65 9.21 4.94 3.16
CA ARG A 65 9.91 4.12 4.16
C ARG A 65 11.41 4.33 4.14
N TYR A 66 12.01 4.55 2.96
CA TYR A 66 13.41 4.97 2.86
C TYR A 66 13.66 6.29 3.59
N HIS A 67 12.67 7.19 3.58
CA HIS A 67 12.71 8.48 4.29
C HIS A 67 12.17 8.42 5.73
N GLY A 68 11.93 7.23 6.29
CA GLY A 68 11.45 7.05 7.67
C GLY A 68 10.02 7.53 7.91
N LYS A 69 9.21 7.70 6.85
CA LYS A 69 7.80 8.11 6.95
C LYS A 69 6.87 6.94 6.72
N GLU A 70 5.84 6.88 7.55
CA GLU A 70 4.74 5.94 7.41
C GLU A 70 3.67 6.47 6.45
N PRO A 71 3.07 5.62 5.59
CA PRO A 71 2.16 6.10 4.57
C PRO A 71 0.87 6.70 5.16
N GLN A 72 0.40 6.23 6.29
CA GLN A 72 -0.77 6.81 6.96
C GLN A 72 -0.46 8.15 7.64
N SER A 73 0.79 8.43 8.02
CA SER A 73 1.13 9.68 8.72
C SER A 73 1.20 10.90 7.80
N VAL A 74 1.20 10.70 6.47
CA VAL A 74 1.25 11.79 5.48
C VAL A 74 -0.13 12.22 4.95
N ILE A 75 -1.22 11.63 5.45
CA ILE A 75 -2.59 11.94 5.02
C ILE A 75 -3.52 12.21 6.20
N ALA A 76 -4.60 12.95 5.96
CA ALA A 76 -5.62 13.16 6.98
C ALA A 76 -6.40 11.86 7.28
N ASN A 77 -6.64 11.60 8.57
CA ASN A 77 -7.30 10.39 9.09
C ASN A 77 -6.64 9.07 8.63
N GLY A 78 -5.31 9.09 8.47
CA GLY A 78 -4.55 7.96 7.95
C GLY A 78 -4.79 6.67 8.73
N ASP A 79 -4.66 6.70 10.06
CA ASP A 79 -4.84 5.49 10.88
C ASP A 79 -6.19 4.83 10.64
N LYS A 80 -7.28 5.63 10.64
CA LYS A 80 -8.64 5.13 10.37
C LYS A 80 -8.75 4.50 8.98
N LYS A 81 -8.17 5.12 7.96
CA LYS A 81 -8.19 4.63 6.57
C LYS A 81 -7.40 3.33 6.42
N PHE A 82 -6.22 3.23 7.03
CA PHE A 82 -5.38 2.03 6.96
C PHE A 82 -5.96 0.86 7.76
N HIS A 83 -6.57 1.11 8.93
CA HIS A 83 -7.30 0.07 9.65
C HIS A 83 -8.54 -0.42 8.86
N ALA A 84 -9.22 0.46 8.14
CA ALA A 84 -10.31 0.05 7.25
C ALA A 84 -9.79 -0.81 6.09
N LEU A 85 -8.69 -0.38 5.45
CA LEU A 85 -8.04 -1.14 4.39
C LEU A 85 -7.57 -2.53 4.88
N TYR A 86 -6.98 -2.59 6.07
CA TYR A 86 -6.59 -3.84 6.70
C TYR A 86 -7.78 -4.78 6.88
N ARG A 87 -8.91 -4.31 7.41
CA ARG A 87 -10.10 -5.15 7.58
C ARG A 87 -10.63 -5.71 6.26
N GLU A 88 -10.53 -4.94 5.19
CA GLU A 88 -10.96 -5.39 3.85
C GLU A 88 -10.03 -6.48 3.30
N TRP A 89 -8.72 -6.34 3.50
CA TRP A 89 -7.71 -7.18 2.85
C TRP A 89 -6.99 -8.15 3.80
N ASN A 90 -7.45 -8.33 5.03
CA ASN A 90 -6.81 -9.21 6.03
C ASN A 90 -6.69 -10.69 5.58
N HIS A 91 -7.55 -11.13 4.66
CA HIS A 91 -7.46 -12.45 4.06
C HIS A 91 -6.19 -12.66 3.20
N LEU A 92 -5.44 -11.59 2.91
CA LEU A 92 -4.15 -11.63 2.21
C LEU A 92 -2.94 -11.67 3.15
N GLU A 93 -3.14 -11.75 4.47
CA GLU A 93 -2.04 -11.84 5.42
C GLU A 93 -1.11 -13.01 5.12
N ILE A 94 0.19 -12.81 5.38
CA ILE A 94 1.21 -13.83 5.25
C ILE A 94 0.89 -14.94 6.25
N GLN A 95 0.52 -16.11 5.73
CA GLN A 95 0.35 -17.29 6.57
C GLN A 95 1.71 -17.73 7.12
N ARG A 96 1.96 -17.45 8.40
CA ARG A 96 3.10 -17.99 9.12
C ARG A 96 2.81 -19.45 9.43
N LYS A 97 3.61 -20.36 8.88
CA LYS A 97 3.69 -21.71 9.43
C LYS A 97 4.49 -21.59 10.72
N GLU A 98 3.90 -22.00 11.84
CA GLU A 98 4.65 -22.17 13.07
C GLU A 98 5.84 -23.09 12.75
N ALA A 99 7.05 -22.64 13.06
CA ALA A 99 8.22 -23.51 13.02
C ALA A 99 8.02 -24.56 14.11
N ALA A 100 7.79 -25.80 13.68
CA ALA A 100 7.68 -26.98 14.55
C ALA A 100 8.97 -27.21 15.35
#